data_AF-A0A0A9DNA9-F1
#
_entry.id   AF-A0A0A9DNA9-F1
#
_cell.length_a   1.000
_cell.length_b   1.000
_cell.length_c   1.000
_cell.angle_alpha   90.00
_cell.angle_beta   90.00
_cell.angle_gamma   90.00
#
_symmetry.space_group_name_H-M   'P 1'
#
loop_
_entity.id
_entity.type
_entity.pdbx_description
1 polymer ?
#
loop_
_entity_poly.entity_id
_entity_poly.type
_entity_poly.pdbx_seq_one_letter_code
_entity_poly.pdbx_strand_id
1 'polypeptide(L)'
;MRSSFGPTEARPSMGSSPDLMNQNDYENGDTMQRLLNEVYQHQLPQNDQQLLLKCITKYLGFSGSKPIAAALIYYCLLHWRSFEETKTGVFDNIIQAINSATEAQNDTRSLAYWLSNLSTLSVLLQRSFKITRATTSGQHRRRFSYERIFQANQASNNGLAYFSVQSVDGASGLRQIEAKYPALLFKQQLVDLIEKVYGMISDKLKKELNPLLELCIQDPRTSYSNQAKGSMSPASGLGQQDQLMHWLSIVKILNNYLHLLRANHVPSILVHKLLTQIFSMVDVQLFNRLLLRRECCSFSNGQYIRAGLTQLKHWCDDVTQEIQHG
;
A
#
# COMPACT_ATOMS: atom_id res chain seq x y z
N MET A 1 15.46 62.54 26.71
CA MET A 1 15.78 61.77 27.94
C MET A 1 15.02 60.45 27.89
N ARG A 2 15.78 59.34 27.97
CA ARG A 2 15.42 57.94 28.25
C ARG A 2 14.35 57.25 27.38
N SER A 3 14.87 56.57 26.37
CA SER A 3 14.45 55.26 25.89
C SER A 3 14.43 54.21 27.02
N SER A 4 13.32 53.46 27.16
CA SER A 4 13.29 52.19 27.88
C SER A 4 13.14 51.06 26.87
N PHE A 5 14.26 50.41 26.57
CA PHE A 5 14.32 49.08 25.98
C PHE A 5 14.05 48.05 27.10
N GLY A 6 13.03 47.22 26.93
CA GLY A 6 12.81 45.97 27.66
C GLY A 6 12.92 44.79 26.69
N PRO A 7 13.43 43.63 27.13
CA PRO A 7 14.14 42.69 26.27
C PRO A 7 13.20 41.85 25.39
N THR A 8 13.70 41.54 24.19
CA THR A 8 13.16 40.55 23.26
C THR A 8 13.31 39.17 23.89
N GLU A 9 12.22 38.59 24.38
CA GLU A 9 12.22 37.23 24.91
C GLU A 9 12.27 36.22 23.76
N ALA A 10 13.36 35.47 23.73
CA ALA A 10 13.67 34.47 22.75
C ALA A 10 12.70 33.27 22.82
N ARG A 11 12.36 32.75 21.64
CA ARG A 11 11.67 31.48 21.42
C ARG A 11 12.24 30.35 22.28
N PRO A 12 11.41 29.49 22.91
CA PRO A 12 11.87 28.19 23.35
C PRO A 12 11.94 27.26 22.12
N SER A 13 13.16 27.11 21.59
CA SER A 13 13.55 25.98 20.73
C SER A 13 13.92 24.81 21.65
N MET A 14 13.05 23.80 21.68
CA MET A 14 13.28 22.45 22.21
C MET A 14 12.33 21.54 21.43
N GLY A 15 12.72 20.40 20.86
CA GLY A 15 14.00 19.73 20.84
C GLY A 15 14.09 18.88 19.58
N SER A 16 15.33 18.57 19.25
CA SER A 16 15.83 17.90 18.07
C SER A 16 15.05 16.65 17.66
N SER A 17 14.79 16.52 16.35
CA SER A 17 14.48 15.25 15.69
C SER A 17 15.41 14.14 16.19
N PRO A 18 14.89 12.93 16.49
CA PRO A 18 15.74 11.77 16.40
C PRO A 18 16.01 11.53 14.92
N ASP A 19 17.21 11.89 14.48
CA ASP A 19 17.83 11.40 13.25
C ASP A 19 17.84 9.87 13.26
N LEU A 20 16.77 9.27 12.76
CA LEU A 20 16.63 7.84 12.44
C LEU A 20 16.54 7.63 10.92
N MET A 21 17.09 8.57 10.16
CA MET A 21 17.26 8.51 8.71
C MET A 21 18.75 8.67 8.44
N ASN A 22 19.49 7.57 8.28
CA ASN A 22 20.67 7.45 7.40
C ASN A 22 21.58 6.23 7.65
N GLN A 23 21.33 5.39 8.66
CA GLN A 23 22.21 4.22 8.89
C GLN A 23 21.81 2.93 8.16
N ASN A 24 20.57 2.80 7.69
CA ASN A 24 20.08 1.56 7.05
C ASN A 24 20.14 1.55 5.52
N ASP A 25 20.36 2.69 4.86
CA ASP A 25 20.35 2.75 3.38
C ASP A 25 21.66 2.27 2.75
N TYR A 26 22.79 2.37 3.46
CA TYR A 26 24.08 1.86 2.99
C TYR A 26 24.22 0.33 3.12
N GLU A 27 23.53 -0.32 4.07
CA GLU A 27 23.60 -1.79 4.24
C GLU A 27 22.75 -2.57 3.22
N ASN A 28 21.66 -1.97 2.69
CA ASN A 28 20.71 -2.69 1.84
C ASN A 28 21.12 -2.79 0.36
N GLY A 29 21.90 -1.83 -0.16
CA GLY A 29 22.49 -1.94 -1.50
C GLY A 29 23.49 -3.10 -1.59
N ASP A 30 24.33 -3.23 -0.56
CA ASP A 30 25.25 -4.34 -0.36
C ASP A 30 24.51 -5.68 -0.24
N THR A 31 23.37 -5.71 0.45
CA THR A 31 22.57 -6.92 0.67
C THR A 31 22.04 -7.50 -0.64
N MET A 32 21.56 -6.67 -1.57
CA MET A 32 21.11 -7.14 -2.89
C MET A 32 22.27 -7.76 -3.69
N GLN A 33 23.42 -7.09 -3.76
CA GLN A 33 24.57 -7.57 -4.51
C GLN A 33 25.14 -8.86 -3.90
N ARG A 34 25.17 -8.97 -2.56
CA ARG A 34 25.57 -10.19 -1.84
C ARG A 34 24.64 -11.36 -2.16
N LEU A 35 23.32 -11.18 -2.07
CA LEU A 35 22.34 -12.23 -2.38
C LEU A 35 22.42 -12.69 -3.84
N LEU A 36 22.61 -11.77 -4.78
CA LEU A 36 22.82 -12.14 -6.19
C LEU A 36 24.10 -12.95 -6.36
N ASN A 37 25.21 -12.53 -5.76
CA ASN A 37 26.48 -13.26 -5.83
C ASN A 37 26.39 -14.67 -5.20
N GLU A 38 25.68 -14.81 -4.08
CA GLU A 38 25.41 -16.10 -3.43
C GLU A 38 24.63 -17.05 -4.35
N VAL A 39 23.63 -16.54 -5.07
CA VAL A 39 22.85 -17.34 -6.03
C VAL A 39 23.66 -17.66 -7.29
N TYR A 40 24.55 -16.77 -7.75
CA TYR A 40 25.36 -16.99 -8.96
C TYR A 40 26.61 -17.87 -8.75
N GLN A 41 27.12 -18.02 -7.53
CA GLN A 41 28.35 -18.79 -7.26
C GLN A 41 28.17 -20.32 -7.31
N HIS A 42 26.94 -20.83 -7.18
CA HIS A 42 26.71 -22.28 -7.18
C HIS A 42 26.57 -22.83 -8.61
N GLN A 43 27.44 -23.77 -8.99
CA GLN A 43 27.55 -24.30 -10.37
C GLN A 43 26.43 -25.30 -10.78
N LEU A 44 25.33 -25.41 -10.01
CA LEU A 44 24.26 -26.40 -10.23
C LEU A 44 22.88 -25.71 -10.27
N PRO A 45 22.20 -25.63 -11.44
CA PRO A 45 20.97 -24.86 -11.62
C PRO A 45 19.82 -25.23 -10.66
N GLN A 46 19.74 -26.50 -10.23
CA GLN A 46 18.73 -26.94 -9.26
C GLN A 46 18.98 -26.40 -7.85
N ASN A 47 20.25 -26.21 -7.48
CA ASN A 47 20.63 -25.68 -6.17
C ASN A 47 20.29 -24.18 -6.08
N ASP A 48 20.53 -23.43 -7.17
CA ASP A 48 20.24 -22.00 -7.25
C ASP A 48 18.74 -21.70 -7.12
N GLN A 49 17.90 -22.55 -7.71
CA GLN A 49 16.44 -22.44 -7.57
C GLN A 49 15.99 -22.67 -6.14
N GLN A 50 16.52 -23.69 -5.45
CA GLN A 50 16.18 -23.93 -4.04
C GLN A 50 16.67 -22.80 -3.12
N LEU A 51 17.84 -22.24 -3.40
CA LEU A 51 18.37 -21.07 -2.68
C LEU A 51 17.46 -19.85 -2.89
N LEU A 52 17.03 -19.57 -4.12
CA LEU A 52 16.06 -18.49 -4.39
C LEU A 52 14.78 -18.69 -3.56
N LEU A 53 14.19 -19.89 -3.59
CA LEU A 53 12.96 -20.19 -2.85
C LEU A 53 13.15 -19.99 -1.33
N LYS A 54 14.32 -20.37 -0.79
CA LYS A 54 14.67 -20.14 0.61
C LYS A 54 14.90 -18.67 0.95
N CYS A 55 15.36 -17.86 0.00
CA CYS A 55 15.56 -16.42 0.18
C CYS A 55 14.23 -15.66 0.13
N ILE A 56 13.38 -15.92 -0.87
CA ILE A 56 12.13 -15.16 -1.06
C ILE A 56 11.06 -15.47 -0.01
N THR A 57 11.18 -16.59 0.71
CA THR A 57 10.33 -16.91 1.85
C THR A 57 10.65 -16.07 3.10
N LYS A 58 11.79 -15.37 3.12
CA LYS A 58 12.17 -14.43 4.17
C LYS A 58 11.77 -13.00 3.79
N TYR A 59 11.64 -12.15 4.80
CA TYR A 59 11.53 -10.71 4.58
C TYR A 59 12.90 -10.16 4.17
N LEU A 60 13.03 -9.70 2.92
CA LEU A 60 14.28 -9.17 2.36
C LEU A 60 14.35 -7.63 2.40
N GLY A 61 13.23 -6.95 2.69
CA GLY A 61 13.19 -5.50 2.80
C GLY A 61 13.32 -4.75 1.46
N PHE A 62 13.85 -3.53 1.55
CA PHE A 62 13.91 -2.57 0.46
C PHE A 62 15.30 -1.90 0.38
N SER A 63 15.80 -1.67 -0.84
CA SER A 63 16.96 -0.81 -1.07
C SER A 63 16.45 0.56 -1.53
N GLY A 64 16.45 1.55 -0.63
CA GLY A 64 15.65 2.76 -0.80
C GLY A 64 14.16 2.41 -0.98
N SER A 65 13.54 2.86 -2.06
CA SER A 65 12.14 2.52 -2.40
C SER A 65 11.97 1.21 -3.20
N LYS A 66 13.05 0.47 -3.43
CA LYS A 66 13.07 -0.69 -4.34
C LYS A 66 12.92 -2.01 -3.57
N PRO A 67 11.87 -2.81 -3.82
CA PRO A 67 11.70 -4.09 -3.15
C PRO A 67 12.73 -5.13 -3.61
N ILE A 68 13.52 -5.65 -2.68
CA ILE A 68 14.68 -6.52 -2.98
C ILE A 68 14.22 -7.88 -3.53
N ALA A 69 13.15 -8.48 -3.01
CA ALA A 69 12.70 -9.79 -3.48
C ALA A 69 12.21 -9.76 -4.93
N ALA A 70 11.52 -8.68 -5.34
CA ALA A 70 11.09 -8.49 -6.73
C ALA A 70 12.28 -8.44 -7.69
N ALA A 71 13.32 -7.67 -7.33
CA ALA A 71 14.54 -7.57 -8.13
C ALA A 71 15.26 -8.91 -8.21
N LEU A 72 15.44 -9.58 -7.08
CA LEU A 72 16.10 -10.89 -6.99
C LEU A 72 15.39 -11.92 -7.89
N ILE A 73 14.07 -12.06 -7.75
CA ILE A 73 13.27 -12.97 -8.59
C ILE A 73 13.48 -12.65 -10.07
N TYR A 74 13.36 -11.38 -10.45
CA TYR A 74 13.50 -10.95 -11.83
C TYR A 74 14.88 -11.27 -12.42
N TYR A 75 15.95 -10.94 -11.71
CA TYR A 75 17.33 -11.19 -12.18
C TYR A 75 17.67 -12.69 -12.26
N CYS A 76 17.17 -13.51 -11.33
CA CYS A 76 17.32 -14.96 -11.42
C CYS A 76 16.62 -15.53 -12.66
N LEU A 77 15.38 -15.12 -12.91
CA LEU A 77 14.62 -15.56 -14.09
C LEU A 77 15.26 -15.11 -15.42
N LEU A 78 15.87 -13.93 -15.44
CA LEU A 78 16.66 -13.45 -16.58
C LEU A 78 17.90 -14.31 -16.80
N HIS A 79 18.66 -14.56 -15.74
CA HIS A 79 19.91 -15.32 -15.79
C HIS A 79 19.67 -16.75 -16.28
N TRP A 80 18.63 -17.40 -15.76
CA TRP A 80 18.22 -18.75 -16.19
C TRP A 80 17.50 -18.77 -17.54
N ARG A 81 17.26 -17.61 -18.17
CA ARG A 81 16.49 -17.47 -19.41
C ARG A 81 15.11 -18.11 -19.36
N SER A 82 14.51 -18.24 -18.17
CA SER A 82 13.25 -18.97 -17.96
C SER A 82 12.07 -18.37 -18.74
N PHE A 83 12.16 -17.10 -19.14
CA PHE A 83 11.13 -16.45 -19.96
C PHE A 83 11.06 -16.99 -21.40
N GLU A 84 12.16 -17.53 -21.92
CA GLU A 84 12.29 -18.03 -23.29
C GLU A 84 12.04 -19.55 -23.38
N GLU A 85 11.83 -20.23 -22.24
CA GLU A 85 11.63 -21.68 -22.17
C GLU A 85 10.20 -22.12 -22.52
N THR A 86 10.06 -23.19 -23.30
CA THR A 86 8.75 -23.76 -23.67
C THR A 86 8.13 -24.60 -22.54
N LYS A 87 8.95 -25.09 -21.61
CA LYS A 87 8.53 -25.86 -20.43
C LYS A 87 9.45 -25.54 -19.27
N THR A 88 8.88 -25.09 -18.15
CA THR A 88 9.63 -24.77 -16.93
C THR A 88 8.71 -24.82 -15.72
N GLY A 89 9.17 -25.38 -14.61
CA GLY A 89 8.41 -25.42 -13.33
C GLY A 89 8.78 -24.29 -12.36
N VAL A 90 9.73 -23.43 -12.74
CA VAL A 90 10.29 -22.39 -11.86
C VAL A 90 9.22 -21.37 -11.46
N PHE A 91 8.35 -20.99 -12.40
CA PHE A 91 7.27 -20.04 -12.14
C PHE A 91 6.29 -20.57 -11.10
N ASP A 92 5.85 -21.82 -11.22
CA ASP A 92 4.93 -22.44 -10.27
C ASP A 92 5.55 -22.52 -8.86
N ASN A 93 6.83 -22.89 -8.76
CA ASN A 93 7.56 -22.94 -7.49
C ASN A 93 7.66 -21.55 -6.83
N ILE A 94 7.92 -20.49 -7.60
CA ILE A 94 7.96 -19.11 -7.11
C ILE A 94 6.58 -18.69 -6.62
N ILE A 95 5.52 -18.92 -7.41
CA ILE A 95 4.14 -18.59 -7.02
C ILE A 95 3.74 -19.33 -5.74
N GLN A 96 4.10 -20.61 -5.62
CA GLN A 96 3.84 -21.40 -4.42
C GLN A 96 4.56 -20.81 -3.20
N ALA A 97 5.85 -20.50 -3.33
CA ALA A 97 6.63 -19.90 -2.23
C ALA A 97 6.07 -18.55 -1.78
N ILE A 98 5.65 -17.68 -2.71
CA ILE A 98 5.04 -16.40 -2.38
C ILE A 98 3.70 -16.61 -1.67
N ASN A 99 2.86 -17.53 -2.15
CA ASN A 99 1.58 -17.83 -1.49
C ASN A 99 1.81 -18.34 -0.06
N SER A 100 2.73 -19.28 0.14
CA SER A 100 3.09 -19.77 1.46
C SER A 100 3.59 -18.66 2.39
N ALA A 101 4.44 -17.76 1.90
CA ALA A 101 4.93 -16.63 2.68
C ALA A 101 3.82 -15.62 3.02
N THR A 102 2.87 -15.40 2.11
CA THR A 102 1.73 -14.50 2.29
C THR A 102 0.73 -15.07 3.31
N GLU A 103 0.51 -16.39 3.29
CA GLU A 103 -0.44 -17.08 4.18
C GLU A 103 0.12 -17.32 5.58
N ALA A 104 1.43 -17.55 5.72
CA ALA A 104 2.05 -17.87 7.01
C ALA A 104 1.99 -16.73 8.03
N GLN A 105 2.16 -15.48 7.61
CA GLN A 105 2.19 -14.34 8.53
C GLN A 105 0.82 -13.66 8.66
N ASN A 106 0.03 -13.63 7.59
CA ASN A 106 -1.31 -13.02 7.50
C ASN A 106 -1.47 -11.70 8.29
N ASP A 107 -0.41 -10.92 8.42
CA ASP A 107 -0.40 -9.60 9.05
C ASP A 107 -0.38 -8.53 7.95
N THR A 108 -0.96 -7.36 8.24
CA THR A 108 -1.13 -6.30 7.24
C THR A 108 0.21 -5.78 6.71
N ARG A 109 1.28 -5.81 7.52
CA ARG A 109 2.62 -5.35 7.10
C ARG A 109 3.24 -6.30 6.09
N SER A 110 3.18 -7.61 6.32
CA SER A 110 3.65 -8.61 5.35
C SER A 110 2.85 -8.56 4.04
N LEU A 111 1.53 -8.37 4.11
CA LEU A 111 0.70 -8.15 2.93
C LEU A 111 1.11 -6.91 2.14
N ALA A 112 1.39 -5.78 2.82
CA ALA A 112 1.85 -4.56 2.17
C ALA A 112 3.23 -4.75 1.51
N TYR A 113 4.16 -5.43 2.18
CA TYR A 113 5.45 -5.81 1.61
C TYR A 113 5.29 -6.65 0.33
N TRP A 114 4.45 -7.69 0.36
CA TRP A 114 4.20 -8.53 -0.80
C TRP A 114 3.49 -7.77 -1.93
N LEU A 115 2.56 -6.88 -1.62
CA LEU A 115 1.89 -6.05 -2.62
C LEU A 115 2.89 -5.19 -3.41
N SER A 116 3.89 -4.63 -2.74
CA SER A 116 4.97 -3.84 -3.37
C SER A 116 5.89 -4.69 -4.23
N ASN A 117 6.31 -5.87 -3.71
CA ASN A 117 7.15 -6.80 -4.45
C ASN A 117 6.45 -7.30 -5.72
N LEU A 118 5.22 -7.78 -5.59
CA LEU A 118 4.43 -8.29 -6.71
C LEU A 118 4.16 -7.20 -7.75
N SER A 119 3.83 -5.99 -7.31
CA SER A 119 3.60 -4.86 -8.21
C SER A 119 4.85 -4.51 -9.02
N THR A 120 6.00 -4.44 -8.34
CA THR A 120 7.27 -4.14 -8.99
C THR A 120 7.67 -5.24 -9.97
N LEU A 121 7.53 -6.51 -9.58
CA LEU A 121 7.81 -7.65 -10.45
C LEU A 121 6.91 -7.63 -11.69
N SER A 122 5.60 -7.38 -11.53
CA SER A 122 4.66 -7.28 -12.65
C SER A 122 5.06 -6.20 -13.65
N VAL A 123 5.49 -5.03 -13.17
CA VAL A 123 5.99 -3.94 -14.03
C VAL A 123 7.29 -4.33 -14.75
N LEU A 124 8.22 -5.00 -14.07
CA LEU A 124 9.46 -5.48 -14.68
C LEU A 124 9.17 -6.47 -15.81
N LEU A 125 8.25 -7.42 -15.60
CA LEU A 125 7.84 -8.37 -16.65
C LEU A 125 7.14 -7.66 -17.80
N GLN A 126 6.20 -6.76 -17.51
CA GLN A 126 5.46 -6.02 -18.54
C GLN A 126 6.37 -5.24 -19.47
N ARG A 127 7.46 -4.65 -18.94
CA ARG A 127 8.44 -3.91 -19.75
C ARG A 127 9.44 -4.80 -20.48
N SER A 128 9.70 -5.99 -19.96
CA SER A 128 10.67 -6.93 -20.56
C SER A 128 10.08 -7.68 -21.74
N PHE A 129 8.79 -8.00 -21.71
CA PHE A 129 8.17 -8.79 -22.77
C PHE A 129 7.85 -7.93 -24.00
N LYS A 130 8.15 -8.46 -25.19
CA LYS A 130 7.71 -7.86 -26.45
C LYS A 130 6.19 -7.68 -26.44
N ILE A 131 5.73 -6.44 -26.60
CA ILE A 131 4.31 -6.15 -26.83
C ILE A 131 4.01 -6.59 -28.27
N THR A 132 3.55 -7.83 -28.43
CA THR A 132 2.84 -8.19 -29.65
C THR A 132 1.53 -7.42 -29.63
N ARG A 133 1.42 -6.33 -30.39
CA ARG A 133 0.13 -5.66 -30.63
C ARG A 133 -0.74 -6.61 -31.45
N ALA A 134 -1.32 -7.61 -30.81
CA ALA A 134 -2.48 -8.28 -31.34
C ALA A 134 -3.65 -7.32 -31.12
N THR A 135 -4.24 -6.86 -32.22
CA THR A 135 -5.52 -6.14 -32.24
C THR A 135 -6.62 -7.08 -31.75
N THR A 136 -6.73 -7.30 -30.44
CA THR A 136 -7.83 -8.06 -29.87
C THR A 136 -8.86 -7.09 -29.29
N SER A 137 -9.82 -6.75 -30.16
CA SER A 137 -11.17 -6.36 -29.77
C SER A 137 -11.78 -7.49 -28.95
N GLY A 138 -11.55 -7.46 -27.63
CA GLY A 138 -12.12 -8.40 -26.67
C GLY A 138 -12.94 -7.64 -25.65
N GLN A 139 -14.24 -7.92 -25.58
CA GLN A 139 -15.15 -7.36 -24.58
C GLN A 139 -14.67 -7.73 -23.16
N HIS A 140 -13.87 -6.87 -22.54
CA HIS A 140 -13.57 -6.99 -21.11
C HIS A 140 -14.81 -6.57 -20.31
N ARG A 141 -15.49 -7.58 -19.74
CA ARG A 141 -16.48 -7.43 -18.66
C ARG A 141 -15.98 -6.41 -17.63
N ARG A 142 -16.92 -5.68 -17.01
CA ARG A 142 -16.72 -4.65 -15.97
C ARG A 142 -16.08 -5.22 -14.67
N ARG A 143 -14.88 -5.79 -14.75
CA ARG A 143 -14.07 -6.23 -13.61
C ARG A 143 -12.86 -5.29 -13.51
N PHE A 144 -12.58 -4.84 -12.30
CA PHE A 144 -11.38 -4.08 -11.98
C PHE A 144 -10.17 -4.96 -12.33
N SER A 145 -9.39 -4.59 -13.36
CA SER A 145 -8.15 -5.31 -13.69
C SER A 145 -6.94 -4.47 -13.33
N TYR A 146 -6.03 -5.06 -12.56
CA TYR A 146 -4.75 -4.44 -12.23
C TYR A 146 -3.93 -4.06 -13.47
N GLU A 147 -4.03 -4.84 -14.54
CA GLU A 147 -3.36 -4.58 -15.82
C GLU A 147 -3.72 -3.21 -16.43
N ARG A 148 -4.99 -2.77 -16.34
CA ARG A 148 -5.42 -1.49 -16.92
C ARG A 148 -4.80 -0.30 -16.20
N ILE A 149 -4.54 -0.43 -14.90
CA ILE A 149 -3.98 0.63 -14.05
C ILE A 149 -2.54 0.94 -14.46
N PHE A 150 -1.74 -0.09 -14.74
CA PHE A 150 -0.34 0.07 -15.13
C PHE A 150 -0.14 0.26 -16.64
N GLN A 151 -1.04 -0.24 -17.50
CA GLN A 151 -1.02 0.05 -18.94
C GLN A 151 -1.26 1.53 -19.26
N ALA A 152 -2.10 2.22 -18.49
CA ALA A 152 -2.37 3.66 -18.68
C ALA A 152 -1.18 4.56 -18.28
N ASN A 153 -0.32 4.11 -17.38
CA ASN A 153 0.85 4.87 -16.87
C ASN A 153 2.16 4.60 -17.64
N GLN A 154 2.08 4.00 -18.83
CA GLN A 154 3.27 3.75 -19.67
C GLN A 154 3.95 5.03 -20.20
N ALA A 155 3.36 6.21 -20.01
CA ALA A 155 3.88 7.48 -20.51
C ALA A 155 5.06 8.07 -19.70
N SER A 156 5.31 7.60 -18.47
CA SER A 156 6.36 8.14 -17.60
C SER A 156 7.50 7.13 -17.39
N ASN A 157 8.51 7.22 -18.25
CA ASN A 157 9.76 6.44 -18.18
C ASN A 157 10.67 6.83 -16.99
N ASN A 158 10.39 7.93 -16.28
CA ASN A 158 11.38 8.53 -15.37
C ASN A 158 11.54 7.83 -14.01
N GLY A 159 10.51 7.15 -13.49
CA GLY A 159 10.55 6.61 -12.11
C GLY A 159 11.41 5.35 -11.93
N LEU A 160 11.84 4.70 -13.02
CA LEU A 160 12.46 3.37 -12.99
C LEU A 160 13.63 3.22 -13.98
N ALA A 161 14.14 4.33 -14.55
CA ALA A 161 15.36 4.34 -15.36
C ALA A 161 16.57 3.71 -14.63
N TYR A 162 16.50 3.68 -13.30
CA TYR A 162 17.50 3.12 -12.39
C TYR A 162 17.50 1.58 -12.23
N PHE A 163 16.56 0.85 -12.84
CA PHE A 163 16.62 -0.61 -12.98
C PHE A 163 17.14 -1.04 -14.35
N SER A 164 17.39 -0.08 -15.24
CA SER A 164 18.13 -0.33 -16.47
C SER A 164 19.54 -0.73 -16.07
N VAL A 165 19.92 -1.95 -16.44
CA VAL A 165 21.34 -2.33 -16.52
C VAL A 165 22.02 -1.23 -17.35
N GLN A 166 23.09 -0.64 -16.82
CA GLN A 166 24.03 0.12 -17.63
C GLN A 166 24.61 -0.86 -18.66
N SER A 167 24.00 -0.93 -19.85
CA SER A 167 24.71 -1.43 -21.01
C SER A 167 25.76 -0.37 -21.34
N VAL A 168 26.99 -0.83 -21.58
CA VAL A 168 28.13 -0.02 -22.04
C VAL A 168 27.92 0.51 -23.47
N ASP A 169 26.69 0.44 -23.99
CA ASP A 169 26.33 0.92 -25.31
C ASP A 169 24.97 1.62 -25.24
N GLY A 170 24.92 2.85 -25.77
CA GLY A 170 23.96 3.92 -25.47
C GLY A 170 22.52 3.75 -25.96
N ALA A 171 21.89 2.60 -25.71
CA ALA A 171 20.46 2.39 -25.97
C ALA A 171 19.71 2.11 -24.67
N SER A 172 19.12 3.16 -24.09
CA SER A 172 18.29 3.13 -22.89
C SER A 172 16.97 2.36 -23.12
N GLY A 173 17.02 1.04 -23.03
CA GLY A 173 15.86 0.16 -23.06
C GLY A 173 16.17 -1.22 -22.45
N LEU A 174 15.26 -1.73 -21.61
CA LEU A 174 15.31 -3.12 -21.14
C LEU A 174 15.37 -4.08 -22.35
N ARG A 175 16.18 -5.14 -22.26
CA ARG A 175 16.26 -6.20 -23.29
C ARG A 175 14.85 -6.70 -23.60
N GLN A 176 14.42 -6.59 -24.85
CA GLN A 176 13.09 -7.04 -25.27
C GLN A 176 13.08 -8.57 -25.45
N ILE A 177 12.35 -9.27 -24.59
CA ILE A 177 12.31 -10.74 -24.50
C ILE A 177 11.08 -11.27 -25.24
N GLU A 178 11.28 -12.30 -26.07
CA GLU A 178 10.17 -13.07 -26.64
C GLU A 178 9.70 -14.12 -25.64
N ALA A 179 8.77 -13.72 -24.77
CA ALA A 179 8.24 -14.59 -23.73
C ALA A 179 7.44 -15.76 -24.31
N LYS A 180 7.73 -16.97 -23.85
CA LYS A 180 6.94 -18.17 -24.16
C LYS A 180 5.75 -18.31 -23.21
N TYR A 181 4.86 -19.26 -23.52
CA TYR A 181 3.60 -19.44 -22.80
C TYR A 181 3.73 -19.53 -21.27
N PRO A 182 4.68 -20.29 -20.67
CA PRO A 182 4.82 -20.34 -19.21
C PRO A 182 5.06 -18.96 -18.57
N ALA A 183 5.84 -18.10 -19.23
CA ALA A 183 6.12 -16.75 -18.75
C ALA A 183 4.91 -15.81 -18.85
N LEU A 184 4.09 -15.98 -19.89
CA LEU A 184 2.82 -15.24 -20.04
C LEU A 184 1.81 -15.66 -18.97
N LEU A 185 1.73 -16.97 -18.69
CA LEU A 185 0.90 -17.48 -17.60
C LEU A 185 1.36 -16.98 -16.24
N PHE A 186 2.68 -16.99 -15.98
CA PHE A 186 3.25 -16.43 -14.75
C PHE A 186 2.86 -14.96 -14.56
N LYS A 187 2.94 -14.15 -15.62
CA LYS A 187 2.49 -12.76 -15.57
C LYS A 187 1.01 -12.63 -15.18
N GLN A 188 0.13 -13.47 -15.73
CA GLN A 188 -1.28 -13.49 -15.37
C GLN A 188 -1.48 -13.91 -13.89
N GLN A 189 -0.77 -14.93 -13.43
CA GLN A 189 -0.82 -15.38 -12.03
C GLN A 189 -0.35 -14.29 -11.06
N LEU A 190 0.66 -13.49 -11.44
CA LEU A 190 1.07 -12.33 -10.63
C LEU A 190 -0.04 -11.28 -10.51
N VAL A 191 -0.79 -11.02 -11.58
CA VAL A 191 -1.95 -10.11 -11.55
C VAL A 191 -3.00 -10.63 -10.56
N ASP A 192 -3.35 -11.91 -10.66
CA ASP A 192 -4.32 -12.54 -9.74
C ASP A 192 -3.85 -12.50 -8.29
N LEU A 193 -2.55 -12.72 -8.05
CA LEU A 193 -1.96 -12.67 -6.72
C LEU A 193 -1.94 -11.25 -6.14
N ILE A 194 -1.71 -10.23 -6.98
CA ILE A 194 -1.83 -8.82 -6.58
C ILE A 194 -3.27 -8.51 -6.17
N GLU A 195 -4.25 -8.93 -6.97
CA GLU A 195 -5.67 -8.75 -6.64
C GLU A 195 -6.06 -9.47 -5.34
N LYS A 196 -5.56 -10.69 -5.11
CA LYS A 196 -5.72 -11.45 -3.86
C LYS A 196 -5.15 -10.67 -2.67
N VAL A 197 -3.90 -10.24 -2.73
CA VAL A 197 -3.22 -9.51 -1.64
C VAL A 197 -3.90 -8.16 -1.37
N TYR A 198 -4.21 -7.40 -2.41
CA TYR A 198 -4.95 -6.14 -2.30
C TYR A 198 -6.32 -6.36 -1.63
N GLY A 199 -7.05 -7.40 -2.04
CA GLY A 199 -8.33 -7.78 -1.45
C GLY A 199 -8.22 -8.08 0.05
N MET A 200 -7.21 -8.85 0.46
CA MET A 200 -6.98 -9.17 1.87
C MET A 200 -6.70 -7.92 2.73
N ILE A 201 -5.91 -6.96 2.23
CA ILE A 201 -5.68 -5.68 2.92
C ILE A 201 -6.99 -4.89 3.02
N SER A 202 -7.73 -4.78 1.92
CA SER A 202 -9.01 -4.08 1.86
C SER A 202 -10.02 -4.65 2.86
N ASP A 203 -10.12 -5.98 2.95
CA ASP A 203 -11.09 -6.64 3.80
C ASP A 203 -10.72 -6.54 5.29
N LYS A 204 -9.42 -6.57 5.63
CA LYS A 204 -8.95 -6.27 7.00
C LYS A 204 -9.33 -4.85 7.42
N LEU A 205 -9.07 -3.86 6.57
CA LEU A 205 -9.43 -2.47 6.84
C LEU A 205 -10.95 -2.30 7.02
N LYS A 206 -11.76 -2.86 6.11
CA LYS A 206 -13.22 -2.84 6.24
C LYS A 206 -13.69 -3.49 7.54
N LYS A 207 -13.10 -4.63 7.91
CA LYS A 207 -13.43 -5.37 9.14
C LYS A 207 -13.17 -4.54 10.40
N GLU A 208 -12.09 -3.77 10.43
CA GLU A 208 -11.79 -2.87 11.55
C GLU A 208 -12.73 -1.64 11.59
N LEU A 209 -13.13 -1.11 10.44
CA LEU A 209 -13.98 0.08 10.36
C LEU A 209 -15.47 -0.22 10.65
N ASN A 210 -15.99 -1.34 10.16
CA ASN A 210 -17.41 -1.70 10.25
C ASN A 210 -18.05 -1.53 11.64
N PRO A 211 -17.46 -2.05 12.75
CA PRO A 211 -18.05 -1.89 14.07
C PRO A 211 -18.05 -0.43 14.55
N LEU A 212 -17.02 0.37 14.22
CA LEU A 212 -16.99 1.78 14.58
C LEU A 212 -18.06 2.58 13.83
N LEU A 213 -18.27 2.26 12.56
CA LEU A 213 -19.33 2.89 11.75
C LEU A 213 -20.73 2.64 12.33
N GLU A 214 -20.94 1.57 13.12
CA GLU A 214 -22.25 1.31 13.77
C GLU A 214 -22.51 2.27 14.92
N LEU A 215 -21.42 2.70 15.56
CA LEU A 215 -21.44 3.65 16.68
C LEU A 215 -21.42 5.11 16.19
N CYS A 216 -21.14 5.33 14.92
CA CYS A 216 -21.07 6.67 14.30
C CYS A 216 -22.44 7.25 13.89
N ILE A 217 -23.52 6.49 13.95
CA ILE A 217 -24.85 6.95 13.50
C ILE A 217 -25.73 7.56 14.60
N GLN A 218 -25.35 7.37 15.86
CA GLN A 218 -26.11 7.85 17.00
C GLN A 218 -25.22 8.67 17.92
N ASP A 219 -25.66 9.89 18.25
CA ASP A 219 -24.97 10.78 19.18
C ASP A 219 -24.96 10.11 20.57
N PRO A 220 -23.78 9.88 21.18
CA PRO A 220 -23.66 9.24 22.49
C PRO A 220 -24.56 9.88 23.55
N ARG A 221 -24.81 11.20 23.48
CA ARG A 221 -25.65 11.95 24.43
C ARG A 221 -27.12 11.53 24.39
N THR A 222 -27.62 11.09 23.23
CA THR A 222 -29.00 10.60 23.07
C THR A 222 -29.19 9.19 23.62
N SER A 223 -28.11 8.42 23.77
CA SER A 223 -28.14 7.10 24.38
C SER A 223 -28.26 7.18 25.91
N TYR A 224 -27.57 8.14 26.53
CA TYR A 224 -27.64 8.37 27.99
C TYR A 224 -28.97 8.98 28.44
N SER A 225 -29.68 9.73 27.59
CA SER A 225 -30.99 10.28 27.95
C SER A 225 -32.09 9.22 28.12
N ASN A 226 -31.90 8.01 27.56
CA ASN A 226 -32.83 6.90 27.71
C ASN A 226 -32.56 6.03 28.95
N GLN A 227 -31.43 6.20 29.65
CA GLN A 227 -31.06 5.42 30.84
C GLN A 227 -30.80 6.24 32.12
N ALA A 228 -30.61 7.56 32.06
CA ALA A 228 -30.36 8.35 33.27
C ALA A 228 -31.04 9.73 33.24
N LYS A 229 -32.20 9.82 33.91
CA LYS A 229 -32.59 11.08 34.58
C LYS A 229 -31.67 11.24 35.80
N GLY A 230 -30.48 11.78 35.59
CA GLY A 230 -29.49 12.02 36.64
C GLY A 230 -28.52 13.12 36.24
N SER A 231 -28.88 14.35 36.61
CA SER A 231 -28.05 15.56 36.72
C SER A 231 -26.58 15.48 36.31
N MET A 232 -26.17 16.22 35.26
CA MET A 232 -24.87 16.93 35.24
C MET A 232 -24.86 18.08 34.22
N SER A 233 -24.30 19.22 34.63
CA SER A 233 -24.11 20.46 33.87
C SER A 233 -23.05 20.33 32.75
N PRO A 234 -23.10 21.17 31.69
CA PRO A 234 -22.17 21.07 30.57
C PRO A 234 -20.85 21.78 30.92
N ALA A 235 -19.78 21.01 31.14
CA ALA A 235 -18.42 21.56 31.24
C ALA A 235 -17.81 21.72 29.84
N SER A 236 -17.21 22.89 29.66
CA SER A 236 -16.64 23.52 28.48
C SER A 236 -15.52 22.70 27.79
N GLY A 237 -15.47 22.77 26.45
CA GLY A 237 -14.26 22.60 25.63
C GLY A 237 -13.71 21.17 25.44
N LEU A 238 -13.46 20.42 26.51
CA LEU A 238 -12.90 19.06 26.43
C LEU A 238 -13.91 18.00 25.99
N GLY A 239 -15.22 18.28 26.14
CA GLY A 239 -16.28 17.30 25.86
C GLY A 239 -16.52 16.98 24.37
N GLN A 240 -16.01 17.78 23.42
CA GLN A 240 -16.19 17.49 21.99
C GLN A 240 -15.32 16.33 21.50
N GLN A 241 -14.10 16.18 22.05
CA GLN A 241 -13.17 15.11 21.67
C GLN A 241 -13.69 13.75 22.13
N ASP A 242 -14.21 13.68 23.36
CA ASP A 242 -14.87 12.48 23.89
C ASP A 242 -16.15 12.15 23.10
N GLN A 243 -16.90 13.15 22.62
CA GLN A 243 -18.10 12.89 21.82
C GLN A 243 -17.80 12.27 20.45
N LEU A 244 -16.65 12.60 19.83
CA LEU A 244 -16.27 12.11 18.50
C LEU A 244 -15.33 10.89 18.55
N MET A 245 -15.21 10.22 19.69
CA MET A 245 -14.27 9.12 19.93
C MET A 245 -14.27 8.03 18.83
N HIS A 246 -15.45 7.66 18.31
CA HIS A 246 -15.59 6.64 17.26
C HIS A 246 -15.07 7.15 15.91
N TRP A 247 -15.38 8.39 15.56
CA TRP A 247 -14.87 9.04 14.35
C TRP A 247 -13.36 9.25 14.39
N LEU A 248 -12.82 9.67 15.53
CA LEU A 248 -11.37 9.82 15.72
C LEU A 248 -10.66 8.46 15.66
N SER A 249 -11.28 7.39 16.13
CA SER A 249 -10.77 6.03 15.99
C SER A 249 -10.73 5.58 14.51
N ILE A 250 -11.76 5.91 13.72
CA ILE A 250 -11.77 5.68 12.27
C ILE A 250 -10.60 6.42 11.60
N VAL A 251 -10.43 7.72 11.90
CA VAL A 251 -9.31 8.53 11.36
C VAL A 251 -7.97 7.89 11.72
N LYS A 252 -7.79 7.45 12.98
CA LYS A 252 -6.57 6.77 13.43
C LYS A 252 -6.29 5.49 12.65
N ILE A 253 -7.32 4.66 12.40
CA ILE A 253 -7.18 3.43 11.60
C ILE A 253 -6.77 3.77 10.17
N LEU A 254 -7.45 4.72 9.52
CA LEU A 254 -7.11 5.16 8.16
C LEU A 254 -5.67 5.67 8.08
N ASN A 255 -5.24 6.46 9.05
CA ASN A 255 -3.89 6.99 9.14
C ASN A 255 -2.84 5.88 9.31
N ASN A 256 -3.10 4.90 10.18
CA ASN A 256 -2.22 3.76 10.39
C ASN A 256 -2.03 2.94 9.11
N TYR A 257 -3.13 2.66 8.38
CA TYR A 257 -3.05 1.94 7.10
C TYR A 257 -2.30 2.75 6.04
N LEU A 258 -2.55 4.07 5.94
CA LEU A 258 -1.83 4.93 5.01
C LEU A 258 -0.33 4.93 5.27
N HIS A 259 0.10 5.14 6.51
CA HIS A 259 1.51 5.11 6.88
C HIS A 259 2.13 3.73 6.64
N LEU A 260 1.43 2.64 6.98
CA LEU A 260 1.90 1.29 6.76
C LEU A 260 2.11 0.97 5.27
N LEU A 261 1.18 1.38 4.41
CA LEU A 261 1.30 1.18 2.96
C LEU A 261 2.43 2.03 2.35
N ARG A 262 2.57 3.29 2.79
CA ARG A 262 3.66 4.18 2.35
C ARG A 262 5.02 3.67 2.81
N ALA A 263 5.16 3.24 4.06
CA ALA A 263 6.40 2.71 4.63
C ALA A 263 6.86 1.40 3.96
N ASN A 264 5.94 0.67 3.31
CA ASN A 264 6.26 -0.50 2.50
C ASN A 264 6.33 -0.18 1.00
N HIS A 265 6.39 1.10 0.62
CA HIS A 265 6.50 1.54 -0.78
C HIS A 265 5.42 0.99 -1.72
N VAL A 266 4.19 0.80 -1.21
CA VAL A 266 3.06 0.37 -2.04
C VAL A 266 2.77 1.45 -3.09
N PRO A 267 2.60 1.09 -4.38
CA PRO A 267 2.32 2.06 -5.42
C PRO A 267 1.15 2.99 -5.07
N SER A 268 1.37 4.30 -5.18
CA SER A 268 0.41 5.33 -4.75
C SER A 268 -0.97 5.19 -5.40
N ILE A 269 -1.02 4.73 -6.67
CA ILE A 269 -2.26 4.46 -7.38
C ILE A 269 -3.13 3.38 -6.70
N LEU A 270 -2.50 2.37 -6.09
CA LEU A 270 -3.21 1.34 -5.33
C LEU A 270 -3.70 1.88 -4.00
N VAL A 271 -2.87 2.68 -3.31
CA VAL A 271 -3.25 3.35 -2.05
C VAL A 271 -4.45 4.28 -2.28
N HIS A 272 -4.41 5.12 -3.31
CA HIS A 272 -5.50 6.02 -3.68
C HIS A 272 -6.80 5.25 -3.98
N LYS A 273 -6.71 4.18 -4.76
CA LYS A 273 -7.86 3.31 -5.08
C LYS A 273 -8.43 2.64 -3.84
N LEU A 274 -7.58 2.17 -2.92
CA LEU A 274 -8.01 1.59 -1.66
C LEU A 274 -8.81 2.61 -0.84
N LEU A 275 -8.26 3.81 -0.65
CA LEU A 275 -8.94 4.85 0.11
C LEU A 275 -10.27 5.27 -0.54
N THR A 276 -10.30 5.43 -1.88
CA THR A 276 -11.55 5.72 -2.60
C THR A 276 -12.61 4.64 -2.36
N GLN A 277 -12.21 3.37 -2.44
CA GLN A 277 -13.11 2.23 -2.17
C GLN A 277 -13.61 2.22 -0.74
N ILE A 278 -12.75 2.53 0.23
CA ILE A 278 -13.12 2.59 1.65
C ILE A 278 -14.08 3.75 1.92
N PHE A 279 -13.83 4.95 1.38
CA PHE A 279 -14.77 6.07 1.53
C PHE A 279 -16.13 5.79 0.89
N SER A 280 -16.15 5.15 -0.28
CA SER A 280 -17.40 4.69 -0.90
C SER A 280 -18.15 3.68 -0.02
N MET A 281 -17.43 2.76 0.63
CA MET A 281 -18.02 1.83 1.60
C MET A 281 -18.59 2.58 2.82
N VAL A 282 -17.85 3.52 3.38
CA VAL A 282 -18.27 4.32 4.54
C VAL A 282 -19.57 5.07 4.22
N ASP A 283 -19.63 5.72 3.06
CA ASP A 283 -20.81 6.45 2.58
C ASP A 283 -22.05 5.54 2.50
N VAL A 284 -21.94 4.43 1.76
CA VAL A 284 -23.03 3.46 1.59
C VAL A 284 -23.48 2.88 2.94
N GLN A 285 -22.54 2.56 3.83
CA GLN A 285 -22.88 1.99 5.15
C GLN A 285 -23.60 2.99 6.04
N LEU A 286 -23.11 4.22 6.15
CA LEU A 286 -23.75 5.26 6.95
C LEU A 286 -25.15 5.57 6.42
N PHE A 287 -25.28 5.73 5.11
CA PHE A 287 -26.57 6.01 4.48
C PHE A 287 -27.59 4.89 4.71
N ASN A 288 -27.21 3.64 4.44
CA ASN A 288 -28.10 2.49 4.64
C ASN A 288 -28.52 2.35 6.11
N ARG A 289 -27.60 2.58 7.06
CA ARG A 289 -27.90 2.48 8.48
C ARG A 289 -28.87 3.55 8.96
N LEU A 290 -28.74 4.79 8.46
CA LEU A 290 -29.70 5.87 8.74
C LEU A 290 -31.10 5.54 8.20
N LEU A 291 -31.19 5.01 6.98
CA LEU A 291 -32.48 4.65 6.37
C LEU A 291 -33.21 3.54 7.15
N LEU A 292 -32.46 2.57 7.68
CA LEU A 292 -33.02 1.43 8.40
C LEU A 292 -33.40 1.74 9.85
N ARG A 293 -32.80 2.78 10.44
CA ARG A 293 -32.96 3.15 11.86
C ARG A 293 -33.61 4.52 12.00
N ARG A 294 -34.94 4.56 11.89
CA ARG A 294 -35.73 5.81 11.95
C ARG A 294 -35.50 6.60 13.24
N GLU A 295 -35.20 5.93 14.34
CA GLU A 295 -34.84 6.53 15.62
C GLU A 295 -33.53 7.32 15.57
N CYS A 296 -32.67 7.03 14.60
CA CYS A 296 -31.42 7.75 14.38
C CYS A 296 -31.60 9.03 13.55
N CYS A 297 -32.76 9.24 12.90
CA CYS A 297 -33.06 10.40 12.06
C CYS A 297 -33.48 11.62 12.90
N SER A 298 -32.54 12.19 13.67
CA SER A 298 -32.75 13.37 14.50
C SER A 298 -31.76 14.50 14.17
N PHE A 299 -32.08 15.72 14.56
CA PHE A 299 -31.17 16.87 14.40
C PHE A 299 -29.84 16.67 15.14
N SER A 300 -29.86 16.12 16.35
CA SER A 300 -28.65 15.86 17.15
C SER A 300 -27.73 14.85 16.45
N ASN A 301 -28.29 13.74 15.98
CA ASN A 301 -27.51 12.72 15.25
C ASN A 301 -26.98 13.26 13.92
N GLY A 302 -27.77 14.08 13.22
CA GLY A 302 -27.32 14.76 12.00
C GLY A 302 -26.12 15.68 12.24
N GLN A 303 -26.12 16.43 13.35
CA GLN A 303 -24.95 17.23 13.74
C GLN A 303 -23.74 16.37 14.10
N TYR A 304 -23.95 15.29 14.85
CA TYR A 304 -22.88 14.36 15.22
C TYR A 304 -22.21 13.73 13.99
N ILE A 305 -23.00 13.25 13.03
CA ILE A 305 -22.49 12.68 11.77
C ILE A 305 -21.77 13.77 10.96
N ARG A 306 -22.34 14.97 10.85
CA ARG A 306 -21.69 16.10 10.14
C ARG A 306 -20.33 16.45 10.75
N ALA A 307 -20.23 16.49 12.07
CA ALA A 307 -18.97 16.75 12.76
C ALA A 307 -17.94 15.65 12.50
N GLY A 308 -18.36 14.38 12.55
CA GLY A 308 -17.51 13.24 12.21
C GLY A 308 -17.01 13.24 10.76
N LEU A 309 -17.89 13.49 9.80
CA LEU A 309 -17.53 13.63 8.38
C LEU A 309 -16.57 14.81 8.14
N THR A 310 -16.67 15.87 8.94
CA THR A 310 -15.73 17.00 8.89
C THR A 310 -14.33 16.56 9.31
N GLN A 311 -14.19 15.69 10.32
CA GLN A 311 -12.89 15.12 10.71
C GLN A 311 -12.28 14.27 9.59
N LEU A 312 -13.09 13.43 8.92
CA LEU A 312 -12.62 12.67 7.76
C LEU A 312 -12.17 13.58 6.61
N LYS A 313 -12.89 14.68 6.38
CA LYS A 313 -12.52 15.66 5.36
C LYS A 313 -11.18 16.33 5.69
N HIS A 314 -10.99 16.80 6.92
CA HIS A 314 -9.71 17.39 7.35
C HIS A 314 -8.55 16.42 7.15
N TRP A 315 -8.72 15.15 7.57
CA TRP A 315 -7.68 14.13 7.34
C TRP A 315 -7.36 13.94 5.85
N CYS A 316 -8.35 13.94 4.96
CA CYS A 316 -8.12 13.87 3.51
C CYS A 316 -7.36 15.09 2.97
N ASP A 317 -7.70 16.30 3.43
CA ASP A 317 -7.04 17.53 3.03
C ASP A 317 -5.57 17.51 3.47
N ASP A 318 -5.29 17.10 4.72
CA ASP A 318 -3.93 16.96 5.26
C ASP A 318 -3.10 15.96 4.43
N VAL A 319 -3.66 14.76 4.17
CA VAL A 319 -2.99 13.72 3.37
C VAL A 319 -2.71 14.19 1.94
N THR A 320 -3.61 14.98 1.35
CA THR A 320 -3.44 15.51 -0.01
C THR A 320 -2.33 16.56 -0.06
N GLN A 321 -2.24 17.42 0.95
CA GLN A 321 -1.16 18.41 1.07
C GLN A 321 0.19 17.73 1.25
N GLU A 322 0.29 16.69 2.09
CA GLU A 322 1.52 15.90 2.25
C GLU A 322 2.02 15.31 0.92
N ILE A 323 1.11 14.83 0.06
CA ILE A 323 1.47 14.23 -1.24
C ILE A 323 1.95 15.28 -2.25
N GLN A 324 1.46 16.51 -2.16
CA GLN A 324 1.85 17.59 -3.09
C GLN A 324 3.19 18.24 -2.73
N HIS A 325 3.61 18.15 -1.46
CA HIS A 325 4.83 18.79 -0.95
C HIS A 325 5.97 17.82 -0.62
N GLY A 326 5.77 16.51 -0.78
CA GLY A 326 6.77 15.46 -0.57
C GLY A 326 7.06 14.67 -1.84
#